data_AF-A0A923CGK9-F1
#
_entry.id   AF-A0A923CGK9-F1
#
_cell.length_a   1.000
_cell.length_b   1.000
_cell.length_c   1.000
_cell.angle_alpha   90.00
_cell.angle_beta   90.00
_cell.angle_gamma   90.00
#
_symmetry.space_group_name_H-M   'P 1'
#
loop_
_entity.id
_entity.type
_entity.pdbx_description
1 polymer ?
#
loop_
_entity_poly.entity_id
_entity_poly.type
_entity_poly.pdbx_seq_one_letter_code
_entity_poly.pdbx_strand_id
1 'polypeptide(L)'
;MKIVLSILSILSYIAAAFMVAMGIDKYANYYNSEDDILSDLSVNAYVGGDAYNYIINGTYMTAFFSLAGAFFVGGTILLAMTVWLHYKNKPLGGI
;
A
#
# COMPACT_ATOMS: atom_id res chain seq x y z
N MET A 1 -0.84 -27.54 0.14
CA MET A 1 -1.64 -26.42 -0.42
C MET A 1 -2.12 -25.41 0.63
N LYS A 2 -2.81 -25.81 1.72
CA LYS A 2 -3.31 -24.88 2.77
C LYS A 2 -2.23 -23.99 3.40
N ILE A 3 -1.09 -24.58 3.76
CA ILE A 3 0.06 -23.85 4.34
C ILE A 3 0.58 -22.78 3.39
N VAL A 4 0.72 -23.10 2.09
CA VAL A 4 1.17 -22.16 1.07
C VAL A 4 0.21 -20.97 0.94
N LEU A 5 -1.10 -21.22 0.88
CA LEU A 5 -2.12 -20.15 0.83
C LEU A 5 -2.12 -19.28 2.09
N SER A 6 -1.86 -19.88 3.26
CA SER A 6 -1.73 -19.15 4.52
C SER A 6 -0.52 -18.22 4.52
N ILE A 7 0.64 -18.71 4.06
CA ILE A 7 1.86 -17.90 3.93
C ILE A 7 1.63 -16.74 2.95
N LEU A 8 1.03 -17.00 1.79
CA LEU A 8 0.74 -15.95 0.80
C LEU A 8 -0.25 -14.90 1.34
N SER A 9 -1.27 -15.31 2.11
CA SER A 9 -2.19 -14.38 2.77
C SER A 9 -1.46 -13.47 3.75
N ILE A 10 -0.59 -14.02 4.60
CA ILE A 10 0.21 -13.25 5.57
C ILE A 10 1.13 -12.27 4.84
N LEU A 11 1.86 -12.72 3.81
CA LEU A 11 2.72 -11.85 3.01
C LEU A 11 1.94 -10.72 2.34
N SER A 12 0.72 -10.98 1.89
CA SER A 12 -0.16 -9.95 1.30
C SER A 12 -0.55 -8.89 2.33
N TYR A 13 -0.87 -9.26 3.58
CA TYR A 13 -1.16 -8.27 4.62
C TYR A 13 0.06 -7.45 5.02
N ILE A 14 1.25 -8.06 5.06
CA ILE A 14 2.51 -7.33 5.30
C ILE A 14 2.76 -6.33 4.17
N ALA A 15 2.59 -6.75 2.92
CA ALA A 15 2.71 -5.85 1.77
C ALA A 15 1.69 -4.70 1.83
N ALA A 16 0.44 -4.99 2.19
CA ALA A 16 -0.59 -3.97 2.36
C ALA A 16 -0.21 -2.94 3.43
N ALA A 17 0.25 -3.38 4.61
CA ALA A 17 0.68 -2.49 5.68
C ALA A 17 1.89 -1.64 5.26
N PHE A 18 2.87 -2.24 4.57
CA PHE A 18 4.04 -1.54 4.06
C PHE A 18 3.66 -0.46 3.03
N MET A 19 2.73 -0.76 2.11
CA MET A 19 2.24 0.22 1.14
C MET A 19 1.50 1.38 1.81
N VAL A 20 0.68 1.13 2.84
CA VAL A 20 0.04 2.21 3.63
C VAL A 20 1.11 3.09 4.28
N ALA A 21 2.12 2.50 4.91
CA ALA A 21 3.20 3.24 5.54
C ALA A 21 3.96 4.11 4.53
N MET A 22 4.29 3.58 3.34
CA MET A 22 4.92 4.35 2.27
C MET A 22 4.04 5.49 1.74
N GLY A 23 2.73 5.26 1.60
CA GLY A 23 1.79 6.29 1.17
C GLY A 23 1.71 7.45 2.17
N ILE A 24 1.67 7.13 3.46
CA ILE A 24 1.68 8.13 4.54
C ILE A 24 3.01 8.87 4.59
N ASP A 25 4.13 8.14 4.53
CA ASP A 25 5.48 8.72 4.52
C ASP A 25 5.66 9.72 3.37
N LYS A 26 5.27 9.33 2.15
CA LYS A 26 5.37 10.20 0.98
C LYS A 26 4.52 11.46 1.07
N TYR A 27 3.38 11.39 1.76
CA TYR A 27 2.51 12.54 1.99
C TYR A 27 3.00 13.43 3.14
N ALA A 28 3.48 12.83 4.24
CA ALA A 28 3.83 13.52 5.47
C ALA A 28 5.26 14.08 5.47
N ASN A 29 6.23 13.38 4.88
CA ASN A 29 7.63 13.79 4.81
C ASN A 29 7.88 14.51 3.48
N TYR A 30 7.42 15.75 3.42
CA TYR A 30 7.65 16.65 2.30
C TYR A 30 9.03 17.30 2.41
N TYR A 31 9.86 17.17 1.37
CA TYR A 31 11.17 17.83 1.28
C TYR A 31 11.12 18.88 0.17
N ASN A 32 11.17 20.15 0.56
CA ASN A 32 11.32 21.28 -0.36
C ASN A 32 12.81 21.51 -0.63
N SER A 33 13.24 21.39 -1.90
CA SER A 33 14.60 21.74 -2.32
C SER A 33 14.77 23.24 -2.62
N GLU A 34 14.06 24.11 -1.90
CA GLU A 34 14.11 25.56 -2.15
C GLU A 34 15.37 26.25 -1.61
N ASP A 35 16.19 25.55 -0.83
CA ASP A 35 17.46 26.09 -0.34
C ASP A 35 18.63 26.01 -1.35
N ASP A 36 18.43 25.42 -2.54
CA ASP A 36 19.47 25.36 -3.58
C ASP A 36 19.42 26.58 -4.51
N ILE A 37 20.04 27.69 -4.08
CA ILE A 37 20.92 28.68 -4.78
C ILE A 37 20.63 29.08 -6.27
N LEU A 38 19.53 28.68 -6.90
CA LEU A 38 19.27 28.89 -8.34
C LEU A 38 17.84 29.41 -8.60
N SER A 39 17.43 30.46 -7.88
CA SER A 39 16.10 31.08 -8.03
C SER A 39 15.88 31.82 -9.35
N ASP A 40 16.94 32.08 -10.14
CA ASP A 40 16.86 32.90 -11.36
C ASP A 40 16.38 32.14 -12.61
N LEU A 41 16.17 30.83 -12.52
CA LEU A 41 15.57 30.02 -13.61
C LEU A 41 14.11 29.65 -13.35
N SER A 42 13.42 30.38 -12.47
CA SER A 42 12.03 30.11 -12.09
C SER A 42 11.03 30.75 -13.06
N VAL A 43 10.99 30.26 -14.31
CA VAL A 43 9.78 30.40 -15.14
C VAL A 43 8.81 29.32 -14.69
N ASN A 44 7.82 29.76 -13.91
CA ASN A 44 6.85 29.02 -13.10
C ASN A 44 7.30 28.90 -11.65
N ALA A 45 6.84 29.84 -10.83
CA ALA A 45 7.13 29.96 -9.41
C ALA A 45 6.98 28.62 -8.67
N TYR A 46 8.12 28.01 -8.36
CA TYR A 46 8.22 27.04 -7.28
C TYR A 46 8.20 27.86 -5.98
N VAL A 47 7.12 27.72 -5.22
CA VAL A 47 6.99 28.27 -3.86
C VAL A 47 6.62 27.11 -2.95
N GLY A 48 7.60 26.34 -2.52
CA GLY A 48 7.78 25.84 -1.17
C GLY A 48 6.59 25.22 -0.48
N GLY A 49 5.76 24.46 -1.20
CA GLY A 49 4.41 24.08 -0.75
C GLY A 49 3.30 24.55 -1.68
N ASP A 50 3.59 24.80 -2.96
CA ASP A 50 2.56 25.10 -3.94
C ASP A 50 1.58 23.91 -4.04
N ALA A 51 0.33 24.22 -4.40
CA ALA A 51 -0.73 23.22 -4.48
C ALA A 51 -0.36 22.05 -5.42
N TYR A 52 0.52 22.29 -6.40
CA TYR A 52 0.93 21.29 -7.38
C TYR A 52 1.72 20.14 -6.74
N ASN A 53 2.69 20.44 -5.87
CA ASN A 53 3.45 19.41 -5.17
C ASN A 53 2.60 18.59 -4.20
N TYR A 54 1.62 19.21 -3.54
CA TYR A 54 0.64 18.49 -2.71
C TYR A 54 -0.29 17.58 -3.53
N ILE A 55 -0.69 18.02 -4.73
CA ILE A 55 -1.46 17.18 -5.67
C ILE A 55 -0.65 15.96 -6.11
N ILE A 56 0.65 16.14 -6.39
CA ILE A 56 1.55 15.03 -6.75
C ILE A 56 1.71 14.04 -5.59
N ASN A 57 2.02 14.51 -4.38
CA ASN A 57 2.15 13.63 -3.22
C ASN A 57 0.82 12.94 -2.86
N GLY A 58 -0.31 13.63 -3.00
CA GLY A 58 -1.64 13.04 -2.86
C GLY A 58 -1.91 11.94 -3.88
N THR A 59 -1.42 12.10 -5.12
CA THR A 59 -1.52 11.08 -6.17
C THR A 59 -0.66 9.86 -5.85
N TYR A 60 0.57 10.05 -5.36
CA TYR A 60 1.41 8.95 -4.87
C TYR A 60 0.74 8.21 -3.71
N MET A 61 0.22 8.93 -2.72
CA MET A 61 -0.50 8.34 -1.59
C MET A 61 -1.70 7.50 -2.05
N THR A 62 -2.47 8.02 -3.01
CA THR A 62 -3.61 7.29 -3.60
C THR A 62 -3.16 6.01 -4.30
N ALA A 63 -2.06 6.06 -5.07
CA ALA A 63 -1.52 4.87 -5.74
C ALA A 63 -1.06 3.80 -4.72
N PHE A 64 -0.34 4.21 -3.68
CA PHE A 64 0.06 3.32 -2.59
C PHE A 64 -1.15 2.71 -1.87
N PHE A 65 -2.18 3.50 -1.58
CA PHE A 65 -3.40 3.01 -0.92
C PHE A 65 -4.21 2.08 -1.82
N SER A 66 -4.26 2.34 -3.13
CA SER A 66 -4.88 1.42 -4.09
C SER A 66 -4.16 0.07 -4.11
N LEU A 67 -2.82 0.08 -4.10
CA LEU A 67 -2.03 -1.15 -4.06
C LEU A 67 -2.18 -1.88 -2.70
N ALA A 68 -2.23 -1.13 -1.60
CA ALA A 68 -2.53 -1.68 -0.28
C ALA A 68 -3.91 -2.37 -0.24
N GLY A 69 -4.93 -1.71 -0.81
CA GLY A 69 -6.28 -2.27 -0.93
C GLY A 69 -6.30 -3.57 -1.75
N ALA A 70 -5.59 -3.60 -2.88
CA ALA A 70 -5.48 -4.80 -3.71
C ALA A 70 -4.81 -5.97 -2.95
N PHE A 71 -3.71 -5.72 -2.24
CA PHE A 71 -3.06 -6.73 -1.41
C PHE A 71 -3.94 -7.18 -0.24
N PHE A 72 -4.68 -6.27 0.39
CA PHE A 72 -5.59 -6.60 1.49
C PHE A 72 -6.76 -7.49 1.02
N VAL A 73 -7.39 -7.14 -0.10
CA VAL A 73 -8.46 -7.95 -0.72
C VAL A 73 -7.91 -9.30 -1.20
N GLY A 74 -6.75 -9.32 -1.83
CA GLY A 74 -6.09 -10.57 -2.23
C GLY A 74 -5.78 -11.47 -1.02
N GLY A 75 -5.23 -10.90 0.05
CA GLY A 75 -4.90 -11.60 1.29
C GLY A 75 -6.14 -12.19 1.97
N THR A 76 -7.26 -11.46 1.99
CA THR A 76 -8.55 -11.94 2.55
C THR A 76 -9.13 -13.09 1.73
N ILE A 77 -9.07 -13.02 0.38
CA ILE A 77 -9.51 -14.12 -0.48
C ILE A 77 -8.68 -15.39 -0.24
N LEU A 78 -7.34 -15.26 -0.16
CA LEU A 78 -6.44 -16.39 0.11
C LEU A 78 -6.69 -17.02 1.49
N LEU A 79 -6.98 -16.20 2.50
CA LEU A 79 -7.36 -16.67 3.83
C LEU A 79 -8.68 -17.43 3.79
N ALA A 80 -9.71 -16.88 3.14
CA ALA A 80 -11.01 -17.50 3.00
C ALA A 80 -10.91 -18.87 2.29
N MET A 81 -10.11 -18.96 1.22
CA MET A 81 -9.82 -20.22 0.54
C MET A 81 -9.14 -21.24 1.46
N THR A 82 -8.20 -20.79 2.30
CA THR A 82 -7.53 -21.65 3.28
C THR A 82 -8.53 -22.24 4.28
N VAL A 83 -9.42 -21.40 4.82
CA VAL A 83 -10.47 -21.81 5.76
C VAL A 83 -11.44 -22.79 5.08
N TRP A 84 -11.88 -22.50 3.86
CA TRP A 84 -12.76 -23.38 3.11
C TRP A 84 -12.12 -24.76 2.87
N LEU A 85 -10.86 -24.82 2.45
CA LEU A 85 -10.11 -26.07 2.30
C LEU A 85 -9.86 -26.80 3.63
N HIS A 86 -9.86 -26.08 4.75
CA HIS A 86 -9.77 -26.70 6.07
C HIS A 86 -11.04 -27.50 6.34
N TYR A 87 -12.21 -26.88 6.18
CA TYR A 87 -13.51 -27.53 6.43
C TYR A 87 -13.86 -28.60 5.40
N LYS A 88 -13.61 -28.36 4.11
CA LYS A 88 -13.86 -29.34 3.03
C LYS A 88 -13.12 -30.66 3.26
N ASN A 89 -11.92 -30.61 3.83
CA ASN A 89 -11.07 -31.78 4.03
C ASN A 89 -11.32 -32.47 5.39
N LYS A 90 -12.26 -32.00 6.22
CA LYS A 90 -12.66 -32.74 7.42
C LYS A 90 -13.52 -33.93 7.01
N PRO A 91 -13.27 -35.14 7.52
CA PRO A 91 -14.14 -36.28 7.26
C PRO A 91 -15.55 -35.98 7.81
N LEU A 92 -16.56 -36.23 6.99
CA LEU A 92 -17.98 -36.17 7.38
C LEU A 92 -18.27 -37.34 8.32
N GLY A 93 -18.11 -37.13 9.63
CA GLY A 93 -18.57 -38.09 10.65
C GLY A 93 -17.51 -38.61 11.61
N GLY A 94 -16.75 -37.74 12.27
CA GLY A 94 -16.03 -38.13 13.48
C GLY A 94 -16.93 -38.01 14.72
N ILE A 95 -17.76 -39.03 14.95
CA ILE A 95 -18.13 -39.48 16.31
C ILE A 95 -17.25 -40.69 16.59
#